data_AF-A0A7C3GQD6-F1
#
_entry.id   AF-A0A7C3GQD6-F1
#
_cell.length_a   1.000
_cell.length_b   1.000
_cell.length_c   1.000
_cell.angle_alpha   90.00
_cell.angle_beta   90.00
_cell.angle_gamma   90.00
#
_symmetry.space_group_name_H-M   'P 1'
#
loop_
_entity.id
_entity.type
_entity.pdbx_description
1 polymer ?
#
loop_
_entity_poly.entity_id
_entity_poly.type
_entity_poly.pdbx_seq_one_letter_code
_entity_poly.pdbx_strand_id
1 'polypeptide(L)'
;GVYNVRIPRAQEILGEERTVHTAEHLASAMFYLGVPHTEIPRAKLFPGPPPIDGLYAVLHPAASAPDKTWPAARFAELARRLREEWSLEPVFIGAASDDLEPFREFRRFAGEPLGRVISLIAGAELLAGNDSGPAHIAAACGVPLAVLFGPSNPAIWGPWKTPAAVFHSPEGLERVRVEEVFEGLAKLRGGLRPGGSVSEPEHARRPAP
;
A
#
# COMPACT_ATOMS: atom_id res chain seq x y z
N GLY A 1 -37.30 -16.38 -7.40
CA GLY A 1 -35.94 -16.84 -7.73
C GLY A 1 -34.99 -15.67 -7.56
N VAL A 2 -34.03 -15.76 -6.64
CA VAL A 2 -33.17 -14.65 -6.20
C VAL A 2 -32.01 -14.37 -7.18
N TYR A 3 -31.89 -15.13 -8.26
CA TYR A 3 -30.75 -15.09 -9.18
C TYR A 3 -30.80 -14.00 -10.26
N ASN A 4 -31.88 -13.21 -10.35
CA ASN A 4 -32.08 -12.20 -11.42
C ASN A 4 -32.16 -10.75 -10.90
N VAL A 5 -31.63 -10.47 -9.71
CA VAL A 5 -31.65 -9.10 -9.18
C VAL A 5 -30.50 -8.30 -9.81
N ARG A 6 -30.85 -7.31 -10.64
CA ARG A 6 -29.89 -6.34 -11.16
C ARG A 6 -29.46 -5.41 -10.02
N ILE A 7 -28.20 -5.52 -9.61
CA ILE A 7 -27.61 -4.60 -8.64
C ILE A 7 -27.33 -3.27 -9.36
N PRO A 8 -27.78 -2.11 -8.83
CA PRO A 8 -27.45 -0.79 -9.36
C PRO A 8 -25.95 -0.52 -9.31
N ARG A 9 -25.50 0.57 -9.93
CA ARG A 9 -24.09 0.99 -9.80
C ARG A 9 -23.80 1.37 -8.36
N ALA A 10 -22.55 1.18 -7.95
CA ALA A 10 -22.08 1.56 -6.63
C ALA A 10 -22.35 3.05 -6.31
N GLN A 11 -22.17 3.93 -7.30
CA GLN A 11 -22.53 5.36 -7.23
C GLN A 11 -23.98 5.59 -6.81
N GLU A 12 -24.91 4.84 -7.40
CA GLU A 12 -26.36 4.99 -7.13
C GLU A 12 -26.71 4.47 -5.74
N ILE A 13 -26.07 3.38 -5.30
CA ILE A 13 -26.27 2.79 -3.97
C ILE A 13 -25.69 3.71 -2.88
N LEU A 14 -24.53 4.32 -3.15
CA LEU A 14 -23.80 5.16 -2.20
C LEU A 14 -24.21 6.64 -2.25
N GLY A 15 -24.96 7.07 -3.26
CA GLY A 15 -25.34 8.46 -3.46
C GLY A 15 -24.15 9.36 -3.87
N GLU A 16 -23.24 8.83 -4.68
CA GLU A 16 -21.96 9.46 -5.03
C GLU A 16 -21.83 9.63 -6.55
N GLU A 17 -21.38 10.81 -7.00
CA GLU A 17 -21.15 11.07 -8.44
C GLU A 17 -19.70 10.80 -8.86
N ARG A 18 -18.78 10.71 -7.89
CA ARG A 18 -17.36 10.46 -8.15
C ARG A 18 -17.09 9.03 -8.58
N THR A 19 -15.90 8.83 -9.15
CA THR A 19 -15.32 7.48 -9.23
C THR A 19 -15.19 6.91 -7.82
N VAL A 20 -15.82 5.76 -7.59
CA VAL A 20 -15.75 5.06 -6.30
C VAL A 20 -14.55 4.11 -6.29
N HIS A 21 -13.98 3.95 -5.10
CA HIS A 21 -12.90 3.00 -4.89
C HIS A 21 -13.42 1.57 -4.98
N THR A 22 -12.56 0.61 -5.34
CA THR A 22 -12.98 -0.81 -5.46
C THR A 22 -13.56 -1.38 -4.17
N ALA A 23 -13.05 -0.96 -3.00
CA ALA A 23 -13.61 -1.35 -1.70
C ALA A 23 -15.07 -0.87 -1.53
N GLU A 24 -15.37 0.35 -1.97
CA GLU A 24 -16.73 0.91 -1.96
C GLU A 24 -17.62 0.19 -2.97
N HIS A 25 -17.08 -0.09 -4.16
CA HIS A 25 -17.78 -0.85 -5.18
C HIS A 25 -18.23 -2.22 -4.67
N LEU A 26 -17.32 -2.99 -4.06
CA LEU A 26 -17.63 -4.31 -3.50
C LEU A 26 -18.60 -4.22 -2.32
N ALA A 27 -18.42 -3.26 -1.42
CA ALA A 27 -19.31 -3.07 -0.27
C ALA A 27 -20.73 -2.65 -0.70
N SER A 28 -20.86 -1.85 -1.75
CA SER A 28 -22.16 -1.38 -2.24
C SER A 28 -23.11 -2.53 -2.60
N ALA A 29 -22.59 -3.62 -3.16
CA ALA A 29 -23.38 -4.81 -3.44
C ALA A 29 -23.95 -5.43 -2.15
N MET A 30 -23.14 -5.48 -1.08
CA MET A 30 -23.58 -6.00 0.22
C MET A 30 -24.63 -5.08 0.85
N PHE A 31 -24.42 -3.77 0.75
CA PHE A 31 -25.37 -2.76 1.22
C PHE A 31 -26.73 -2.87 0.53
N TYR A 32 -26.71 -3.01 -0.79
CA TYR A 32 -27.93 -3.21 -1.58
C TYR A 32 -28.68 -4.49 -1.20
N LEU A 33 -27.97 -5.53 -0.75
CA LEU A 33 -28.56 -6.79 -0.29
C LEU A 33 -29.06 -6.74 1.18
N GLY A 34 -29.02 -5.57 1.83
CA GLY A 34 -29.60 -5.34 3.16
C GLY A 34 -28.60 -5.32 4.31
N VAL A 35 -27.29 -5.38 4.03
CA VAL A 35 -26.27 -5.07 5.06
C VAL A 35 -26.36 -3.57 5.39
N PRO A 36 -26.39 -3.17 6.67
CA PRO A 36 -26.42 -1.76 7.03
C PRO A 36 -25.25 -0.99 6.42
N HIS A 37 -25.51 0.23 5.95
CA HIS A 37 -24.45 1.13 5.50
C HIS A 37 -23.59 1.49 6.71
N THR A 38 -22.35 1.03 6.69
CA THR A 38 -21.35 1.36 7.70
C THR A 38 -20.09 1.86 7.04
N GLU A 39 -19.20 2.46 7.83
CA GLU A 39 -17.86 2.74 7.37
C GLU A 39 -17.18 1.44 6.92
N ILE A 40 -16.58 1.44 5.73
CA ILE A 40 -15.81 0.30 5.21
C ILE A 40 -14.41 0.38 5.83
N PRO A 41 -14.04 -0.52 6.76
CA PRO A 41 -12.76 -0.41 7.45
C PRO A 41 -11.61 -0.77 6.51
N ARG A 42 -10.39 -0.49 6.96
CA ARG A 42 -9.20 -1.11 6.40
C ARG A 42 -9.21 -2.62 6.66
N ALA A 43 -8.68 -3.40 5.74
CA ALA A 43 -8.45 -4.82 6.01
C ALA A 43 -7.53 -4.98 7.23
N LYS A 44 -7.81 -5.99 8.07
CA LYS A 44 -6.97 -6.33 9.23
C LYS A 44 -6.28 -7.65 8.95
N LEU A 45 -4.97 -7.59 8.71
CA LEU A 45 -4.12 -8.78 8.57
C LEU A 45 -3.52 -9.15 9.93
N PHE A 46 -3.26 -10.44 10.11
CA PHE A 46 -2.62 -11.00 11.31
C PHE A 46 -1.25 -11.59 10.90
N PRO A 47 -0.24 -10.74 10.66
CA PRO A 47 1.09 -11.18 10.27
C PRO A 47 1.76 -11.97 11.41
N GLY A 48 2.60 -12.94 11.03
CA GLY A 48 3.58 -13.50 11.97
C GLY A 48 4.73 -12.53 12.23
N PRO A 49 5.73 -12.90 13.05
CA PRO A 49 6.90 -12.06 13.26
C PRO A 49 7.64 -11.78 11.94
N PRO A 50 8.25 -10.60 11.77
CA PRO A 50 9.05 -10.30 10.60
C PRO A 50 10.24 -11.27 10.54
N PRO A 51 10.61 -11.75 9.34
CA PRO A 51 11.65 -12.76 9.21
C PRO A 51 13.07 -12.18 9.17
N ILE A 52 13.22 -10.86 9.36
CA ILE A 52 14.50 -10.16 9.42
C ILE A 52 14.47 -9.15 10.57
N ASP A 53 15.63 -8.94 11.19
CA ASP A 53 15.82 -7.96 12.25
C ASP A 53 16.24 -6.59 11.70
N GLY A 54 16.04 -5.54 12.50
CA GLY A 54 16.47 -4.17 12.21
C GLY A 54 15.42 -3.32 11.48
N LEU A 55 15.77 -2.08 11.17
CA LEU A 55 14.91 -1.16 10.44
C LEU A 55 15.13 -1.32 8.94
N TYR A 56 14.07 -1.60 8.20
CA TYR A 56 14.15 -1.84 6.77
C TYR A 56 12.98 -1.24 6.00
N ALA A 57 13.20 -1.01 4.71
CA ALA A 57 12.21 -0.58 3.75
C ALA A 57 11.98 -1.68 2.72
N VAL A 58 10.72 -2.00 2.43
CA VAL A 58 10.40 -2.97 1.38
C VAL A 58 10.27 -2.25 0.04
N LEU A 59 10.94 -2.78 -0.99
CA LEU A 59 10.79 -2.32 -2.37
C LEU A 59 10.21 -3.44 -3.24
N HIS A 60 9.14 -3.13 -3.98
CA HIS A 60 8.56 -4.06 -4.95
C HIS A 60 8.66 -3.48 -6.37
N PRO A 61 9.67 -3.89 -7.15
CA PRO A 61 9.99 -3.27 -8.43
C PRO A 61 9.21 -3.85 -9.61
N ALA A 62 8.39 -4.89 -9.40
CA ALA A 62 7.63 -5.56 -10.45
C ALA A 62 6.20 -5.03 -10.58
N ALA A 63 5.62 -5.20 -11.77
CA ALA A 63 4.22 -4.93 -12.06
C ALA A 63 3.74 -5.86 -13.18
N SER A 64 2.43 -5.90 -13.43
CA SER A 64 1.83 -6.80 -14.41
C SER A 64 2.18 -6.48 -15.87
N ALA A 65 2.69 -5.28 -16.16
CA ALA A 65 3.00 -4.81 -17.50
C ALA A 65 4.12 -3.76 -17.47
N PRO A 66 4.93 -3.62 -18.55
CA PRO A 66 6.05 -2.68 -18.57
C PRO A 66 5.68 -1.20 -18.35
N ASP A 67 4.52 -0.78 -18.85
CA ASP A 67 3.98 0.58 -18.67
C ASP A 67 3.50 0.88 -17.24
N LYS A 68 3.42 -0.16 -16.39
CA LYS A 68 3.18 -0.08 -14.95
C LYS A 68 4.44 -0.29 -14.11
N THR A 69 5.61 -0.42 -14.74
CA THR A 69 6.86 -0.71 -14.04
C THR A 69 7.77 0.51 -14.02
N TRP A 70 8.06 1.05 -12.84
CA TRP A 70 9.05 2.12 -12.69
C TRP A 70 10.47 1.60 -13.00
N PRO A 71 11.34 2.37 -13.68
CA PRO A 71 12.64 1.88 -14.12
C PRO A 71 13.51 1.33 -12.98
N ALA A 72 14.12 0.16 -13.20
CA ALA A 72 14.94 -0.51 -12.18
C ALA A 72 16.07 0.37 -11.62
N ALA A 73 16.71 1.18 -12.46
CA ALA A 73 17.75 2.12 -12.04
C ALA A 73 17.25 3.11 -10.96
N ARG A 74 15.98 3.52 -11.03
CA ARG A 74 15.37 4.45 -10.07
C ARG A 74 15.03 3.77 -8.75
N PHE A 75 14.57 2.52 -8.80
CA PHE A 75 14.42 1.71 -7.59
C PHE A 75 15.77 1.51 -6.88
N ALA A 76 16.84 1.22 -7.64
CA ALA A 76 18.17 1.06 -7.06
C ALA A 76 18.70 2.37 -6.47
N GLU A 77 18.47 3.51 -7.13
CA GLU A 77 18.80 4.83 -6.60
C GLU A 77 18.03 5.15 -5.32
N LEU A 78 16.71 4.93 -5.31
CA LEU A 78 15.88 5.09 -4.11
C LEU A 78 16.39 4.22 -2.95
N ALA A 79 16.70 2.95 -3.22
CA ALA A 79 17.26 2.03 -2.23
C ALA A 79 18.57 2.53 -1.62
N ARG A 80 19.50 3.06 -2.43
CA ARG A 80 20.75 3.65 -1.90
C ARG A 80 20.47 4.82 -0.99
N ARG A 81 19.58 5.75 -1.38
CA ARG A 81 19.20 6.89 -0.56
C ARG A 81 18.55 6.49 0.77
N LEU A 82 17.65 5.51 0.74
CA LEU A 82 17.02 4.97 1.97
C LEU A 82 18.07 4.37 2.93
N ARG A 83 19.08 3.70 2.39
CA ARG A 83 20.18 3.14 3.19
C ARG A 83 21.10 4.23 3.75
N GLU A 84 21.53 5.16 2.89
CA GLU A 84 22.57 6.16 3.20
C GLU A 84 22.04 7.31 4.06
N GLU A 85 20.88 7.85 3.73
CA GLU A 85 20.33 9.04 4.41
C GLU A 85 19.50 8.65 5.64
N TRP A 86 18.89 7.47 5.63
CA TRP A 86 17.82 7.09 6.54
C TRP A 86 18.11 5.84 7.37
N SER A 87 19.26 5.21 7.14
CA SER A 87 19.70 3.96 7.79
C SER A 87 18.63 2.85 7.74
N LEU A 88 17.85 2.80 6.66
CA LEU A 88 16.89 1.73 6.40
C LEU A 88 17.52 0.72 5.43
N GLU A 89 17.60 -0.53 5.84
CA GLU A 89 18.06 -1.60 4.94
C GLU A 89 17.04 -1.80 3.80
N PRO A 90 17.43 -1.69 2.52
CA PRO A 90 16.52 -1.94 1.41
C PRO A 90 16.30 -3.44 1.20
N VAL A 91 15.04 -3.86 1.16
CA VAL A 91 14.63 -5.25 0.97
C VAL A 91 13.74 -5.35 -0.26
N PHE A 92 14.28 -5.95 -1.32
CA PHE A 92 13.53 -6.16 -2.55
C PHE A 92 12.71 -7.44 -2.48
N ILE A 93 11.45 -7.37 -2.88
CA ILE A 93 10.56 -8.53 -2.95
C ILE A 93 10.03 -8.70 -4.38
N GLY A 94 9.68 -9.94 -4.75
CA GLY A 94 9.07 -10.26 -6.04
C GLY A 94 8.52 -11.70 -6.07
N ALA A 95 7.77 -12.02 -7.12
CA ALA A 95 7.40 -13.39 -7.44
C ALA A 95 8.62 -14.20 -7.92
N ALA A 96 8.50 -15.52 -8.00
CA ALA A 96 9.57 -16.38 -8.52
C ALA A 96 9.92 -16.10 -9.99
N SER A 97 8.97 -15.52 -10.75
CA SER A 97 9.13 -15.14 -12.15
C SER A 97 9.69 -13.73 -12.35
N ASP A 98 9.78 -12.92 -11.31
CA ASP A 98 10.22 -11.53 -11.43
C ASP A 98 11.75 -11.46 -11.44
N ASP A 99 12.30 -10.64 -12.34
CA ASP A 99 13.74 -10.40 -12.39
C ASP A 99 14.17 -9.40 -11.31
N LEU A 100 14.84 -9.92 -10.27
CA LEU A 100 15.45 -9.11 -9.21
C LEU A 100 16.97 -9.03 -9.33
N GLU A 101 17.59 -9.48 -10.44
CA GLU A 101 19.04 -9.39 -10.64
C GLU A 101 19.59 -7.96 -10.65
N PRO A 102 18.87 -6.94 -11.18
CA PRO A 102 19.30 -5.54 -11.07
C PRO A 102 19.53 -5.06 -9.63
N PHE A 103 18.98 -5.76 -8.63
CA PHE A 103 19.02 -5.40 -7.22
C PHE A 103 19.91 -6.33 -6.38
N ARG A 104 20.80 -7.09 -7.02
CA ARG A 104 21.69 -8.08 -6.37
C ARG A 104 22.59 -7.54 -5.26
N GLU A 105 22.83 -6.22 -5.21
CA GLU A 105 23.58 -5.55 -4.15
C GLU A 105 22.79 -5.39 -2.83
N PHE A 106 21.48 -5.65 -2.86
CA PHE A 106 20.56 -5.53 -1.73
C PHE A 106 20.02 -6.89 -1.30
N ARG A 107 19.41 -6.96 -0.11
CA ARG A 107 18.66 -8.14 0.31
C ARG A 107 17.45 -8.35 -0.61
N ARG A 108 17.22 -9.58 -1.05
CA ARG A 108 16.14 -9.97 -1.98
C ARG A 108 15.38 -11.19 -1.49
N PHE A 109 14.06 -11.18 -1.69
CA PHE A 109 13.19 -12.32 -1.48
C PHE A 109 12.31 -12.54 -2.72
N ALA A 110 12.44 -13.69 -3.37
CA ALA A 110 11.68 -14.03 -4.57
C ALA A 110 10.88 -15.30 -4.35
N GLY A 111 9.61 -15.31 -4.74
CA GLY A 111 8.76 -16.50 -4.70
C GLY A 111 8.42 -17.00 -3.29
N GLU A 112 8.48 -16.13 -2.29
CA GLU A 112 8.17 -16.49 -0.91
C GLU A 112 6.67 -16.80 -0.72
N PRO A 113 6.32 -17.68 0.23
CA PRO A 113 4.93 -17.90 0.61
C PRO A 113 4.25 -16.59 1.03
N LEU A 114 2.97 -16.41 0.66
CA LEU A 114 2.23 -15.18 0.92
C LEU A 114 2.28 -14.74 2.39
N GLY A 115 2.18 -15.68 3.34
CA GLY A 115 2.29 -15.36 4.77
C GLY A 115 3.63 -14.71 5.15
N ARG A 116 4.72 -15.14 4.52
CA ARG A 116 6.06 -14.56 4.75
C ARG A 116 6.20 -13.20 4.09
N VAL A 117 5.62 -12.99 2.91
CA VAL A 117 5.53 -11.67 2.26
C VAL A 117 4.73 -10.69 3.14
N ILE A 118 3.60 -11.13 3.71
CA ILE A 118 2.80 -10.33 4.63
C ILE A 118 3.62 -9.96 5.88
N SER A 119 4.31 -10.92 6.51
CA SER A 119 5.17 -10.63 7.67
C SER A 119 6.34 -9.69 7.34
N LEU A 120 6.97 -9.85 6.17
CA LEU A 120 8.00 -8.94 5.68
C LEU A 120 7.47 -7.52 5.54
N ILE A 121 6.33 -7.34 4.88
CA ILE A 121 5.74 -6.02 4.67
C ILE A 121 5.29 -5.41 6.00
N ALA A 122 4.63 -6.19 6.87
CA ALA A 122 4.11 -5.71 8.15
C ALA A 122 5.18 -5.22 9.13
N GLY A 123 6.40 -5.78 9.07
CA GLY A 123 7.53 -5.33 9.89
C GLY A 123 8.35 -4.20 9.27
N ALA A 124 8.03 -3.74 8.06
CA ALA A 124 8.79 -2.70 7.38
C ALA A 124 8.42 -1.30 7.91
N GLU A 125 9.40 -0.41 7.93
CA GLU A 125 9.18 1.01 8.26
C GLU A 125 8.35 1.73 7.18
N LEU A 126 8.51 1.29 5.93
CA LEU A 126 7.78 1.78 4.78
C LEU A 126 7.88 0.79 3.61
N LEU A 127 7.01 0.98 2.63
CA LEU A 127 7.06 0.30 1.34
C LEU A 127 7.13 1.29 0.17
N ALA A 128 7.91 0.97 -0.87
CA ALA A 128 7.87 1.64 -2.16
C ALA A 128 7.67 0.64 -3.29
N GLY A 129 6.70 0.85 -4.18
CA GLY A 129 6.48 -0.08 -5.28
C GLY A 129 5.47 0.39 -6.31
N ASN A 130 5.32 -0.39 -7.38
CA ASN A 130 4.28 -0.15 -8.38
C ASN A 130 2.90 -0.55 -7.84
N ASP A 131 1.83 -0.07 -8.49
CA ASP A 131 0.44 -0.52 -8.31
C ASP A 131 0.31 -2.04 -8.49
N SER A 132 0.37 -2.77 -7.38
CA SER A 132 0.49 -4.24 -7.35
C SER A 132 0.10 -4.79 -5.97
N GLY A 133 -0.04 -6.12 -5.87
CA GLY A 133 -0.44 -6.81 -4.64
C GLY A 133 0.27 -6.34 -3.36
N PRO A 134 1.62 -6.24 -3.34
CA PRO A 134 2.36 -5.76 -2.18
C PRO A 134 1.96 -4.36 -1.69
N ALA A 135 1.60 -3.43 -2.57
CA ALA A 135 1.12 -2.10 -2.17
C ALA A 135 -0.21 -2.19 -1.39
N HIS A 136 -1.13 -3.06 -1.81
CA HIS A 136 -2.37 -3.29 -1.08
C HIS A 136 -2.16 -4.03 0.24
N ILE A 137 -1.19 -4.96 0.30
CA ILE A 137 -0.80 -5.63 1.56
C ILE A 137 -0.25 -4.60 2.55
N ALA A 138 0.64 -3.70 2.11
CA ALA A 138 1.15 -2.61 2.94
C ALA A 138 0.01 -1.73 3.45
N ALA A 139 -0.94 -1.38 2.58
CA ALA A 139 -2.14 -0.66 3.01
C ALA A 139 -2.93 -1.42 4.08
N ALA A 140 -3.19 -2.71 3.89
CA ALA A 140 -3.90 -3.53 4.87
C ALA A 140 -3.15 -3.62 6.22
N CYS A 141 -1.82 -3.71 6.19
CA CYS A 141 -0.99 -3.69 7.40
C CYS A 141 -0.89 -2.30 8.05
N GLY A 142 -1.34 -1.23 7.39
CA GLY A 142 -1.16 0.14 7.86
C GLY A 142 0.28 0.64 7.72
N VAL A 143 1.08 0.01 6.87
CA VAL A 143 2.46 0.38 6.59
C VAL A 143 2.44 1.60 5.66
N PRO A 144 3.18 2.67 6.00
CA PRO A 144 3.30 3.84 5.13
C PRO A 144 3.90 3.45 3.80
N LEU A 145 3.35 3.94 2.69
CA LEU A 145 3.83 3.55 1.37
C LEU A 145 3.87 4.65 0.33
N ALA A 146 4.85 4.55 -0.56
CA ALA A 146 4.81 5.20 -1.87
C ALA A 146 4.38 4.18 -2.93
N VAL A 147 3.37 4.55 -3.72
CA VAL A 147 2.86 3.70 -4.81
C VAL A 147 2.84 4.45 -6.12
N LEU A 148 3.36 3.80 -7.16
CA LEU A 148 3.47 4.36 -8.51
C LEU A 148 2.44 3.73 -9.45
N PHE A 149 1.57 4.57 -10.01
CA PHE A 149 0.54 4.22 -10.98
C PHE A 149 0.94 4.70 -12.37
N GLY A 150 1.01 3.76 -13.32
CA GLY A 150 1.07 4.07 -14.75
C GLY A 150 -0.33 4.42 -15.26
N PRO A 151 -0.92 3.66 -16.21
CA PRO A 151 -2.26 3.94 -16.75
C PRO A 151 -3.43 3.58 -15.81
N SER A 152 -3.17 2.83 -14.72
CA SER A 152 -4.19 2.48 -13.72
C SER A 152 -4.70 3.73 -12.99
N ASN A 153 -6.01 3.84 -12.76
CA ASN A 153 -6.59 4.96 -12.02
C ASN A 153 -6.46 4.78 -10.49
N PRO A 154 -5.69 5.62 -9.77
CA PRO A 154 -5.53 5.53 -8.33
C PRO A 154 -6.82 5.81 -7.54
N ALA A 155 -7.84 6.47 -8.11
CA ALA A 155 -9.12 6.62 -7.43
C ALA A 155 -9.86 5.28 -7.25
N ILE A 156 -9.57 4.29 -8.12
CA ILE A 156 -10.19 2.95 -8.08
C ILE A 156 -9.34 1.98 -7.25
N TRP A 157 -8.03 2.05 -7.39
CA TRP A 157 -7.06 1.05 -6.90
C TRP A 157 -6.10 1.58 -5.84
N GLY A 158 -6.24 2.84 -5.42
CA GLY A 158 -5.33 3.46 -4.46
C GLY A 158 -5.25 2.73 -3.12
N PRO A 159 -4.21 2.97 -2.31
CA PRO A 159 -4.13 2.42 -0.96
C PRO A 159 -5.34 2.83 -0.10
N TRP A 160 -6.08 1.86 0.42
CA TRP A 160 -7.30 2.11 1.18
C TRP A 160 -7.00 2.43 2.64
N LYS A 161 -7.32 3.66 3.08
CA LYS A 161 -7.27 4.10 4.49
C LYS A 161 -5.92 3.87 5.19
N THR A 162 -4.84 4.16 4.48
CA THR A 162 -3.46 4.12 5.01
C THR A 162 -2.72 5.41 4.63
N PRO A 163 -1.72 5.86 5.39
CA PRO A 163 -0.83 6.93 4.95
C PRO A 163 -0.09 6.53 3.67
N ALA A 164 -0.32 7.26 2.58
CA ALA A 164 0.24 6.94 1.28
C ALA A 164 0.68 8.17 0.49
N ALA A 165 1.80 8.04 -0.23
CA ALA A 165 2.23 8.96 -1.27
C ALA A 165 1.92 8.31 -2.62
N VAL A 166 0.98 8.87 -3.37
CA VAL A 166 0.49 8.31 -4.63
C VAL A 166 1.05 9.12 -5.79
N PHE A 167 1.79 8.45 -6.69
CA PHE A 167 2.34 9.06 -7.89
C PHE A 167 1.65 8.46 -9.10
N HIS A 168 1.04 9.29 -9.95
CA HIS A 168 0.31 8.84 -11.12
C HIS A 168 0.88 9.49 -12.38
N SER A 169 1.41 8.66 -13.29
CA SER A 169 2.01 9.09 -14.54
C SER A 169 1.56 8.15 -15.68
N PRO A 170 0.36 8.37 -16.24
CA PRO A 170 -0.21 7.52 -17.29
C PRO A 170 0.57 7.58 -18.61
N GLU A 171 1.37 8.63 -18.80
CA GLU A 171 2.23 8.80 -19.97
C GLU A 171 3.61 8.15 -19.83
N GLY A 172 3.87 7.45 -18.72
CA GLY A 172 5.12 6.73 -18.46
C GLY A 172 5.67 6.97 -17.05
N LEU A 173 5.94 5.89 -16.33
CA LEU A 173 6.47 5.97 -14.97
C LEU A 173 7.91 6.50 -14.91
N GLU A 174 8.65 6.43 -16.01
CA GLU A 174 9.95 7.09 -16.19
C GLU A 174 9.89 8.63 -16.12
N ARG A 175 8.73 9.24 -15.88
CA ARG A 175 8.65 10.67 -15.55
C ARG A 175 8.67 10.96 -14.05
N VAL A 176 8.32 9.99 -13.21
CA VAL A 176 8.32 10.13 -11.75
C VAL A 176 9.75 10.05 -11.22
N ARG A 177 10.29 11.16 -10.70
CA ARG A 177 11.70 11.25 -10.26
C ARG A 177 11.89 10.58 -8.89
N VAL A 178 13.09 10.09 -8.63
CA VAL A 178 13.45 9.48 -7.34
C VAL A 178 13.26 10.47 -6.19
N GLU A 179 13.61 11.74 -6.40
CA GLU A 179 13.39 12.80 -5.40
C GLU A 179 11.92 12.94 -5.00
N GLU A 180 10.99 12.89 -5.97
CA GLU A 180 9.57 13.04 -5.68
C GLU A 180 9.06 11.90 -4.79
N VAL A 181 9.50 10.68 -5.09
CA VAL A 181 9.18 9.48 -4.30
C VAL A 181 9.79 9.57 -2.90
N PHE A 182 11.06 9.96 -2.82
CA PHE A 182 11.79 10.09 -1.56
C PHE A 182 11.17 11.16 -0.65
N GLU A 183 10.86 12.36 -1.16
CA GLU A 183 10.17 13.41 -0.42
C GLU A 183 8.76 12.98 0.03
N GLY A 184 8.03 12.24 -0.82
CA GLY A 184 6.74 11.66 -0.48
C GLY A 184 6.83 10.74 0.73
N LEU A 185 7.80 9.81 0.71
CA LEU A 185 8.09 8.93 1.85
C LEU A 185 8.57 9.72 3.08
N ALA A 186 9.35 10.78 2.89
CA ALA A 186 9.87 11.62 3.98
C ALA A 186 8.74 12.29 4.76
N LYS A 187 7.73 12.80 4.05
CA LYS A 187 6.53 13.40 4.66
C LYS A 187 5.76 12.39 5.49
N LEU A 188 5.59 11.17 4.98
CA LEU A 188 4.94 10.09 5.72
C LEU A 188 5.73 9.72 6.98
N ARG A 189 7.06 9.55 6.85
CA ARG A 189 7.95 9.18 7.97
C ARG A 189 8.08 10.28 9.02
N GLY A 190 8.12 11.54 8.61
CA GLY A 190 8.17 12.71 9.49
C GLY A 190 6.92 12.86 10.35
N GLY A 191 5.75 12.49 9.81
CA GLY A 191 4.49 12.44 10.56
C GLY A 191 4.38 11.29 11.57
N LEU A 192 5.31 10.33 11.56
CA LEU A 192 5.29 9.12 12.39
C LEU A 192 6.29 9.15 13.55
N ARG A 193 7.20 10.12 13.62
CA ARG A 193 8.12 10.24 14.76
C ARG A 193 7.34 10.72 16.01
N PRO A 194 7.33 9.96 17.11
CA PRO A 194 6.60 10.34 18.31
C PRO A 194 7.30 11.48 19.04
N GLY A 195 6.74 12.69 18.90
CA GLY A 195 7.13 13.88 19.66
C GLY A 195 5.99 14.89 19.86
N GLY A 196 4.81 14.64 19.29
CA GLY A 196 3.59 15.38 19.59
C GLY A 196 2.72 14.56 20.52
N SER A 197 2.54 15.01 21.76
CA SER A 197 1.57 14.44 22.69
C SER A 197 0.18 14.50 22.05
N VAL A 198 -0.32 13.35 21.60
CA VAL A 198 -1.76 13.18 21.38
C VAL A 198 -2.34 12.87 22.74
N SER A 199 -2.91 13.88 23.38
CA SER A 199 -3.78 13.70 24.55
C SER A 199 -4.89 12.73 24.16
N GLU A 200 -4.97 11.59 24.84
CA GLU A 200 -6.10 10.67 24.72
C GLU A 200 -7.40 11.43 25.03
N PRO A 201 -8.46 11.29 24.21
CA PRO A 201 -9.76 11.82 24.57
C PRO A 201 -10.34 11.03 25.74
N GLU A 202 -10.53 11.71 26.86
CA GLU A 202 -11.22 11.21 28.04
C GLU A 202 -12.70 10.98 27.73
N HIS A 203 -13.08 9.77 27.31
CA HIS A 203 -14.46 9.28 27.48
C HIS A 203 -14.55 7.75 27.39
N ALA A 204 -14.69 7.11 28.56
CA ALA A 204 -15.65 6.02 28.84
C ALA A 204 -15.25 5.29 30.14
N ARG A 205 -15.37 5.95 31.30
CA ARG A 205 -15.60 5.21 32.54
C ARG A 205 -17.07 4.80 32.55
N ARG A 206 -17.35 3.53 32.23
CA ARG A 206 -18.63 2.90 32.57
C ARG A 206 -18.73 2.81 34.10
N PRO A 207 -19.88 3.10 34.73
CA PRO A 207 -20.11 2.71 36.10
C PRO A 207 -20.29 1.18 36.17
N ALA A 208 -19.64 0.55 37.14
CA ALA A 208 -19.85 -0.85 37.48
C ALA A 208 -21.21 -1.03 38.19
N PRO A 209 -21.83 -2.23 38.12
CA PRO A 209 -23.07 -2.55 38.82
C PRO A 209 -22.90 -2.59 40.34
#